data_AF-A0A6B3GIL8-F1
#
_entry.id   AF-A0A6B3GIL8-F1
#
_cell.length_a   1.000
_cell.length_b   1.000
_cell.length_c   1.000
_cell.angle_alpha   90.00
_cell.angle_beta   90.00
_cell.angle_gamma   90.00
#
_symmetry.space_group_name_H-M   'P 1'
#
loop_
_entity.id
_entity.type
_entity.pdbx_description
1 polymer ?
#
loop_
_entity_poly.entity_id
_entity_poly.type
_entity_poly.pdbx_seq_one_letter_code
_entity_poly.pdbx_strand_id
1 'polypeptide(L)'
;MGQQEKVATSLAGAVSEEISASLTAVDAELARRYPGDPGTRQPVHTVYVPGDVFEPGTLRSWGDQALAALDEHAPDAASFAA
;
A
#
# COMPACT_ATOMS: atom_id res chain seq x y z
N MET A 1 -20.28 -16.69 -38.07
CA MET A 1 -19.26 -17.18 -37.10
C MET A 1 -18.06 -16.26 -37.26
N GLY A 2 -17.91 -15.26 -36.39
CA GLY A 2 -16.86 -14.24 -36.51
C GLY A 2 -15.52 -14.77 -35.99
N GLN A 3 -14.44 -14.57 -36.75
CA GLN A 3 -13.08 -14.86 -36.28
C GLN A 3 -12.74 -13.95 -35.09
N GLN A 4 -12.23 -14.54 -34.01
CA GLN A 4 -11.56 -13.78 -32.96
C GLN A 4 -10.21 -13.29 -33.49
N GLU A 5 -10.04 -11.97 -33.54
CA GLU A 5 -8.74 -11.35 -33.77
C GLU A 5 -7.80 -11.61 -32.59
N LYS A 6 -6.56 -12.00 -32.89
CA LYS A 6 -5.52 -12.20 -31.89
C LYS A 6 -4.95 -10.83 -31.52
N VAL A 7 -5.34 -10.29 -30.38
CA VAL A 7 -4.81 -9.02 -29.85
C VAL A 7 -3.48 -9.29 -29.14
N ALA A 8 -2.47 -8.45 -29.41
CA ALA A 8 -1.21 -8.50 -28.70
C ALA A 8 -1.41 -8.09 -27.23
N THR A 9 -0.87 -8.89 -26.30
CA THR A 9 -0.93 -8.64 -24.84
C THR A 9 0.39 -8.12 -24.28
N SER A 10 1.30 -7.66 -25.14
CA SER A 10 2.59 -7.08 -24.77
C SER A 10 2.84 -5.77 -25.51
N LEU A 11 3.49 -4.83 -24.84
CA LEU A 11 3.95 -3.58 -25.44
C LEU A 11 5.18 -3.85 -26.32
N ALA A 12 5.31 -3.10 -27.41
CA ALA A 12 6.53 -3.11 -28.21
C ALA A 12 7.69 -2.51 -27.40
N GLY A 13 8.91 -3.01 -27.58
CA GLY A 13 10.09 -2.57 -26.81
C GLY A 13 10.31 -1.06 -26.85
N ALA A 14 10.18 -0.45 -28.03
CA ALA A 14 10.30 1.00 -28.21
C ALA A 14 9.30 1.81 -27.36
N VAL A 15 8.07 1.30 -27.19
CA VAL A 15 7.05 1.96 -26.35
C VAL A 15 7.45 1.89 -24.88
N SER A 16 7.93 0.73 -24.43
CA SER A 16 8.43 0.59 -23.05
C SER A 16 9.65 1.47 -22.76
N GLU A 17 10.55 1.62 -23.73
CA GLU A 17 11.73 2.49 -23.63
C GLU A 17 11.34 3.97 -23.55
N GLU A 18 10.43 4.42 -24.41
CA GLU A 18 9.92 5.79 -24.40
C GLU A 18 9.22 6.14 -23.08
N ILE A 19 8.35 5.24 -22.59
CA ILE A 19 7.67 5.42 -21.29
C ILE A 19 8.70 5.48 -20.16
N SER A 20 9.68 4.57 -20.13
CA SER A 20 10.72 4.57 -19.09
C SER A 20 11.55 5.86 -19.09
N ALA A 21 11.88 6.38 -20.27
CA ALA A 21 12.56 7.68 -20.39
C ALA A 21 11.70 8.82 -19.84
N SER A 22 10.38 8.81 -20.10
CA SER A 22 9.47 9.83 -19.56
C SER A 22 9.33 9.81 -18.03
N LEU A 23 9.51 8.64 -17.40
CA LEU A 23 9.32 8.44 -15.97
C LEU A 23 10.60 8.68 -15.14
N THR A 24 11.75 8.87 -15.77
CA THR A 24 13.06 8.96 -15.08
C THR A 24 13.08 9.98 -13.93
N ALA A 25 12.45 11.14 -14.10
CA ALA A 25 12.39 12.16 -13.03
C ALA A 25 11.49 11.74 -11.85
N VAL A 26 10.39 11.04 -12.14
CA VAL A 26 9.47 10.49 -11.12
C VAL A 26 10.16 9.37 -10.35
N ASP A 27 10.85 8.47 -11.07
CA ASP A 27 11.61 7.38 -10.45
C ASP A 27 12.67 7.91 -9.47
N ALA A 28 13.40 8.96 -9.87
CA ALA A 28 14.39 9.60 -9.00
C ALA A 28 13.76 10.20 -7.73
N GLU A 29 12.59 10.83 -7.85
CA GLU A 29 11.89 11.39 -6.70
C GLU A 29 11.31 10.30 -5.78
N LEU A 30 10.75 9.23 -6.35
CA LEU A 30 10.25 8.10 -5.58
C LEU A 30 11.37 7.38 -4.84
N ALA A 31 12.50 7.10 -5.50
CA ALA A 31 13.67 6.51 -4.85
C ALA A 31 14.20 7.37 -3.69
N ARG A 32 14.15 8.69 -3.83
CA ARG A 32 14.54 9.63 -2.77
C ARG A 32 13.56 9.62 -1.59
N ARG A 33 12.25 9.56 -1.84
CA ARG A 33 11.23 9.55 -0.78
C ARG A 33 11.06 8.20 -0.10
N TYR A 34 11.26 7.13 -0.86
CA TYR A 34 11.00 5.75 -0.48
C TYR A 34 12.23 4.89 -0.82
N PRO A 35 13.32 4.99 -0.04
CA PRO A 35 14.60 4.32 -0.33
C PRO A 35 14.57 2.78 -0.24
N GLY A 36 13.39 2.18 -0.06
CA GLY A 36 13.20 0.74 0.08
C GLY A 36 13.24 0.28 1.53
N ASP A 37 13.38 -1.04 1.71
CA ASP A 37 13.41 -1.67 3.03
C ASP A 37 14.73 -1.32 3.75
N PRO A 38 14.69 -0.67 4.93
CA PRO A 38 15.88 -0.38 5.71
C PRO A 38 16.56 -1.64 6.30
N GLY A 39 16.01 -2.84 6.09
CA GLY A 39 16.55 -4.10 6.60
C GLY A 39 16.36 -4.27 8.12
N THR A 40 15.66 -3.33 8.75
CA THR A 40 15.23 -3.44 10.14
C THR A 40 14.05 -4.39 10.25
N ARG A 41 13.77 -4.90 11.46
CA ARG A 41 12.52 -5.65 11.68
C ARG A 41 11.33 -4.80 11.23
N GLN A 42 10.58 -5.33 10.29
CA GLN A 42 9.30 -4.78 9.89
C GLN A 42 8.29 -4.97 11.04
N PRO A 43 7.29 -4.09 11.17
CA PRO A 43 6.18 -4.32 12.08
C PRO A 43 5.57 -5.69 11.83
N VAL A 44 5.28 -6.43 12.89
CA VAL A 44 4.67 -7.77 12.78
C VAL A 44 3.27 -7.69 12.15
N HIS A 45 2.63 -6.52 12.20
CA HIS A 45 1.31 -6.27 11.62
C HIS A 45 1.40 -5.30 10.44
N THR A 46 1.32 -5.86 9.22
CA THR A 46 0.95 -5.11 8.01
C THR A 46 -0.50 -5.44 7.68
N VAL A 47 -1.33 -4.41 7.52
CA VAL A 47 -2.73 -4.56 7.13
C VAL A 47 -2.89 -4.10 5.68
N TYR A 48 -3.57 -4.92 4.88
CA TYR A 48 -3.88 -4.62 3.49
C TYR A 48 -5.33 -4.19 3.38
N VAL A 49 -5.58 -3.09 2.68
CA VAL A 49 -6.92 -2.58 2.37
C VAL A 49 -7.08 -2.38 0.87
N PRO A 50 -8.29 -2.55 0.32
CA PRO A 50 -8.59 -2.11 -1.04
C PRO A 50 -8.28 -0.62 -1.21
N GLY A 51 -7.63 -0.27 -2.32
CA GLY A 51 -7.17 1.11 -2.56
C GLY A 51 -8.31 2.12 -2.69
N ASP A 52 -9.50 1.67 -3.09
CA ASP A 52 -10.74 2.45 -3.19
C ASP A 52 -11.40 2.73 -1.83
N VAL A 53 -10.99 2.03 -0.77
CA VAL A 53 -11.49 2.19 0.60
C VAL A 53 -10.51 2.99 1.47
N PHE A 54 -9.24 3.13 1.05
CA PHE A 54 -8.25 3.88 1.81
C PHE A 54 -8.41 5.39 1.61
N GLU A 55 -8.79 6.08 2.68
CA GLU A 55 -8.90 7.53 2.72
C GLU A 55 -7.84 8.16 3.64
N PRO A 56 -7.54 9.47 3.51
CA PRO A 56 -6.60 10.17 4.39
C PRO A 56 -6.92 10.05 5.90
N GLY A 57 -8.18 9.83 6.26
CA GLY A 57 -8.64 9.67 7.64
C GLY A 57 -8.54 8.25 8.21
N THR A 58 -8.28 7.24 7.38
CA THR A 58 -8.39 5.80 7.75
C THR A 58 -7.58 5.48 9.01
N LEU A 59 -6.31 5.89 9.04
CA LEU A 59 -5.41 5.57 10.15
C LEU A 59 -5.86 6.21 11.47
N ARG A 60 -6.38 7.44 11.42
CA ARG A 60 -6.90 8.13 12.61
C ARG A 60 -8.15 7.42 13.13
N SER A 61 -9.11 7.16 12.23
CA SER A 61 -10.35 6.46 12.60
C SER A 61 -10.09 5.10 13.23
N TRP A 62 -9.15 4.32 12.69
CA TRP A 62 -8.81 3.01 13.24
C TRP A 62 -8.12 3.12 14.59
N GLY A 63 -7.26 4.12 14.78
CA GLY A 63 -6.65 4.41 16.09
C GLY A 63 -7.71 4.72 17.15
N ASP A 64 -8.67 5.59 16.82
CA ASP A 64 -9.76 5.96 17.73
C ASP A 64 -10.63 4.74 18.10
N GLN A 65 -10.95 3.87 17.13
CA GLN A 65 -11.70 2.64 17.37
C GLN A 65 -10.91 1.63 18.23
N ALA A 66 -9.61 1.49 18.01
CA ALA A 66 -8.76 0.60 18.80
C ALA A 66 -8.68 1.06 20.27
N LEU A 67 -8.59 2.36 20.51
CA LEU A 67 -8.63 2.92 21.86
C LEU A 67 -9.97 2.68 22.55
N ALA A 68 -11.09 2.92 21.85
CA ALA A 68 -12.41 2.64 22.39
C ALA A 68 -12.60 1.16 22.77
N ALA A 69 -12.07 0.23 21.95
CA ALA A 69 -12.11 -1.19 22.26
C ALA A 69 -11.28 -1.56 23.49
N LEU A 70 -10.12 -0.92 23.69
CA LEU A 70 -9.33 -1.09 24.91
C LEU A 70 -10.07 -0.53 26.12
N ASP A 71 -10.65 0.67 26.03
CA ASP A 71 -11.42 1.27 27.13
C ASP A 71 -12.62 0.39 27.53
N GLU A 72 -13.28 -0.26 26.57
CA GLU A 72 -14.44 -1.12 26.83
C GLU A 72 -14.06 -2.47 27.43
N HIS A 73 -12.99 -3.10 26.93
CA HIS A 73 -12.70 -4.50 27.22
C HIS A 73 -11.47 -4.73 28.10
N ALA A 74 -10.57 -3.75 28.18
CA ALA A 74 -9.31 -3.82 28.92
C ALA A 74 -8.94 -2.44 29.52
N PRO A 75 -9.80 -1.86 30.38
CA PRO A 75 -9.68 -0.46 30.84
C PRO A 75 -8.44 -0.19 31.69
N ASP A 76 -7.76 -1.23 32.17
CA ASP A 76 -6.51 -1.13 32.92
C ASP A 76 -5.52 -2.25 32.54
N ALA A 77 -4.26 -2.04 32.91
CA ALA A 77 -3.17 -2.95 32.57
C ALA A 77 -3.35 -4.36 33.14
N ALA A 78 -4.04 -4.51 34.27
CA ALA A 78 -4.28 -5.82 34.88
C ALA A 78 -5.32 -6.59 34.06
N SER A 79 -6.40 -5.93 33.64
CA SER A 79 -7.45 -6.49 32.78
C SER A 79 -6.93 -6.83 31.39
N PHE A 80 -6.01 -6.02 30.84
CA PHE A 80 -5.37 -6.30 29.56
C PHE A 80 -4.43 -7.52 29.57
N ALA A 81 -3.82 -7.81 30.71
CA ALA A 81 -2.81 -8.88 30.85
C ALA A 81 -3.39 -10.24 31.28
N ALA A 82 -4.68 -10.31 31.59
CA ALA A 82 -5.39 -11.52 32.02
C ALA A 82 -5.74 -12.43 30.83
#